data_AF-A0A5C3Q9A5-F1
#
_entry.id   AF-A0A5C3Q9A5-F1
#
_cell.length_a   1.000
_cell.length_b   1.000
_cell.length_c   1.000
_cell.angle_alpha   90.00
_cell.angle_beta   90.00
_cell.angle_gamma   90.00
#
_symmetry.space_group_name_H-M   'P 1'
#
loop_
_entity.id
_entity.type
_entity.pdbx_description
1 polymer ?
#
loop_
_entity_poly.entity_id
_entity_poly.type
_entity_poly.pdbx_seq_one_letter_code
_entity_poly.pdbx_strand_id
1 'polypeptide(L)'
;MASYDSLHRQCRTLEALFDTKLTAYARLASSIARNHDDLEAGGSSERWKDLEIEVDELLEKLQEINDQLSALSSDTENPPSQSMLRAIQRHREVYLDYARELRRTKGNVKTALDQANLLSGVRNDIDAYKSSAADSLLAERGHIDSSHRMTDDILAQAYETRAEFGRQRTTISGINARMQGVLSSMPGISNLLSMIKTRRRRDAVIVGCVIGICTVLLLMYMF
;
A
#
# COMPACT_ATOMS: atom_id res chain seq x y z
N MET A 1 64.35 -4.61 33.32
CA MET A 1 64.09 -5.70 32.37
C MET A 1 62.93 -6.51 32.90
N ALA A 2 61.85 -6.62 32.14
CA ALA A 2 60.72 -7.45 32.54
C ALA A 2 61.14 -8.93 32.50
N SER A 3 60.88 -9.67 33.56
CA SER A 3 61.27 -11.08 33.67
C SER A 3 60.39 -11.94 32.77
N TYR A 4 60.94 -12.99 32.15
CA TYR A 4 60.19 -13.94 31.31
C TYR A 4 58.88 -14.41 31.98
N ASP A 5 58.93 -14.73 33.27
CA ASP A 5 57.78 -15.21 34.03
C ASP A 5 56.65 -14.17 34.11
N SER A 6 57.01 -12.88 34.13
CA SER A 6 56.03 -11.78 34.16
C SER A 6 55.33 -11.63 32.80
N LEU A 7 56.09 -11.68 31.69
CA LEU A 7 55.54 -11.62 30.33
C LEU A 7 54.70 -12.84 30.01
N HIS A 8 55.15 -14.03 30.41
CA HIS A 8 54.42 -15.28 30.17
C HIS A 8 53.06 -15.28 30.88
N ARG A 9 53.01 -14.84 32.16
CA ARG A 9 51.74 -14.69 32.89
C ARG A 9 50.83 -13.62 32.28
N GLN A 10 51.39 -12.48 31.88
CA GLN A 10 50.65 -11.41 31.24
C GLN A 10 50.06 -11.86 29.90
N CYS A 11 50.84 -12.56 29.08
CA CYS A 11 50.40 -13.12 27.80
C CYS A 11 49.19 -14.05 27.99
N ARG A 12 49.27 -15.02 28.90
CA ARG A 12 48.14 -15.93 29.20
C ARG A 12 46.88 -15.21 29.68
N THR A 13 47.05 -14.12 30.43
CA THR A 13 45.93 -13.33 30.95
C THR A 13 45.25 -12.55 29.82
N LEU A 14 46.04 -11.94 28.93
CA LEU A 14 45.51 -11.28 27.73
C LEU A 14 44.90 -12.27 26.74
N GLU A 15 45.47 -13.46 26.55
CA GLU A 15 44.89 -14.51 25.69
C GLU A 15 43.49 -14.91 26.19
N ALA A 16 43.33 -15.14 27.48
CA ALA A 16 42.04 -15.50 28.07
C ALA A 16 41.02 -14.35 27.94
N LEU A 17 41.45 -13.11 28.18
CA LEU A 17 40.58 -11.94 28.07
C LEU A 17 40.17 -11.71 26.60
N PHE A 18 41.11 -11.80 25.67
CA PHE A 18 40.85 -11.70 24.24
C PHE A 18 39.83 -12.74 23.76
N ASP A 19 39.99 -14.02 24.14
CA ASP A 19 39.06 -15.09 23.76
C ASP A 19 37.62 -14.82 24.24
N THR A 20 37.46 -14.35 25.48
CA THR A 20 36.13 -14.00 26.00
C THR A 20 35.48 -12.84 25.24
N LYS A 21 36.26 -11.81 24.90
CA LYS A 21 35.78 -10.63 24.17
C LYS A 21 35.50 -10.94 22.70
N LEU A 22 36.35 -11.72 22.06
CA LEU A 22 36.14 -12.20 20.69
C LEU A 22 34.87 -13.05 20.60
N THR A 23 34.62 -13.93 21.58
CA THR A 23 33.38 -14.71 21.63
C THR A 23 32.15 -13.82 21.81
N ALA A 24 32.23 -12.79 22.65
CA ALA A 24 31.15 -11.83 22.82
C ALA A 24 30.88 -11.04 21.52
N TYR A 25 31.93 -10.61 20.82
CA TYR A 25 31.83 -9.91 19.54
C TYR A 25 31.21 -10.81 18.46
N ALA A 26 31.65 -12.06 18.34
CA ALA A 26 31.09 -13.03 17.41
C ALA A 26 29.62 -13.37 17.70
N ARG A 27 29.22 -13.45 18.97
CA ARG A 27 27.81 -13.64 19.34
C ARG A 27 26.97 -12.44 18.94
N LEU A 28 27.46 -11.23 19.16
CA LEU A 28 26.76 -10.01 18.80
C LEU A 28 26.61 -9.87 17.26
N ALA A 29 27.63 -10.30 16.51
CA ALA A 29 27.55 -10.44 15.05
C ALA A 29 26.38 -11.35 14.63
N SER A 30 26.26 -12.50 15.32
CA SER A 30 25.20 -13.48 15.02
C SER A 30 23.82 -13.00 15.44
N SER A 31 23.69 -12.17 16.48
CA SER A 31 22.41 -11.58 16.86
C SER A 31 21.97 -10.51 15.87
N ILE A 32 22.89 -9.68 15.36
CA ILE A 32 22.62 -8.69 14.31
C ILE A 32 22.06 -9.37 13.05
N ALA A 33 22.65 -10.51 12.66
CA ALA A 33 22.19 -11.27 11.50
C ALA A 33 20.80 -11.92 11.68
N ARG A 34 20.38 -12.21 12.92
CA ARG A 34 19.13 -12.94 13.22
C ARG A 34 17.98 -12.03 13.64
N ASN A 35 18.26 -11.04 14.48
CA ASN A 35 17.29 -10.10 15.05
C ASN A 35 17.51 -8.72 14.43
N HIS A 36 16.91 -8.52 13.27
CA HIS A 36 16.98 -7.28 12.51
C HIS A 36 16.26 -6.11 13.20
N ASP A 37 15.18 -6.41 13.95
CA ASP A 37 14.33 -5.43 14.62
C ASP A 37 15.04 -4.73 15.82
N ASP A 38 16.14 -5.29 16.32
CA ASP A 38 16.87 -4.80 17.52
C ASP A 38 18.04 -3.85 17.18
N LEU A 39 18.30 -3.59 15.90
CA LEU A 39 19.38 -2.72 15.44
C LEU A 39 19.07 -1.23 15.67
N GLU A 40 17.81 -0.82 15.49
CA GLU A 40 17.37 0.56 15.73
C GLU A 40 16.94 0.82 17.18
N ALA A 41 16.62 -0.22 17.95
CA ALA A 41 15.92 -0.08 19.22
C ALA A 41 16.79 0.23 20.46
N GLY A 42 18.14 0.21 20.41
CA GLY A 42 18.87 0.38 21.67
C GLY A 42 20.40 0.39 21.68
N GLY A 43 21.04 1.25 20.90
CA GLY A 43 22.51 1.46 21.02
C GLY A 43 23.34 0.21 20.65
N SER A 44 22.71 -0.81 20.07
CA SER A 44 23.31 -2.05 19.57
C SER A 44 24.42 -1.75 18.55
N SER A 45 24.24 -0.68 17.76
CA SER A 45 25.21 -0.20 16.78
C SER A 45 26.47 0.40 17.43
N GLU A 46 26.33 1.12 18.54
CA GLU A 46 27.48 1.67 19.27
C GLU A 46 28.21 0.54 20.02
N ARG A 47 27.45 -0.38 20.62
CA ARG A 47 27.99 -1.51 21.38
C ARG A 47 28.87 -2.47 20.54
N TRP A 48 28.56 -2.73 19.27
CA TRP A 48 29.41 -3.59 18.45
C TRP A 48 30.72 -2.90 18.09
N LYS A 49 30.69 -1.60 17.81
CA LYS A 49 31.85 -0.81 17.45
C LYS A 49 32.81 -0.67 18.63
N ASP A 50 32.26 -0.47 19.83
CA ASP A 50 33.04 -0.44 21.07
C ASP A 50 33.73 -1.78 21.32
N LEU A 51 33.02 -2.91 21.15
CA LEU A 51 33.61 -4.24 21.28
C LEU A 51 34.67 -4.52 20.20
N GLU A 52 34.48 -4.01 18.98
CA GLU A 52 35.46 -4.16 17.91
C GLU A 52 36.77 -3.45 18.26
N ILE A 53 36.68 -2.20 18.74
CA ILE A 53 37.83 -1.42 19.19
C ILE A 53 38.52 -2.13 20.35
N GLU A 54 37.76 -2.61 21.35
CA GLU A 54 38.32 -3.32 22.50
C GLU A 54 39.08 -4.58 22.08
N VAL A 55 38.54 -5.37 21.15
CA VAL A 55 39.21 -6.59 20.66
C VAL A 55 40.45 -6.27 19.82
N ASP A 56 40.44 -5.20 19.03
CA ASP A 56 41.64 -4.73 18.31
C ASP A 56 42.76 -4.30 19.25
N GLU A 57 42.44 -3.47 20.26
CA GLU A 57 43.42 -3.01 21.26
C GLU A 57 44.03 -4.19 22.03
N LEU A 58 43.22 -5.20 22.36
CA LEU A 58 43.70 -6.40 23.03
C LEU A 58 44.61 -7.24 22.14
N LEU A 59 44.31 -7.35 20.84
CA LEU A 59 45.16 -8.05 19.89
C LEU A 59 46.50 -7.33 19.71
N GLU A 60 46.50 -6.00 19.65
CA GLU A 60 47.70 -5.17 19.57
C GLU A 60 48.59 -5.35 20.82
N LYS A 61 48.00 -5.29 22.02
CA LYS A 61 48.72 -5.59 23.28
C LYS A 61 49.27 -7.03 23.30
N LEU A 62 48.52 -8.00 22.76
CA LEU A 62 49.00 -9.38 22.66
C LEU A 62 50.21 -9.48 21.73
N GLN A 63 50.19 -8.75 20.60
CA GLN A 63 51.29 -8.68 19.65
C GLN A 63 52.54 -8.11 20.32
N GLU A 64 52.41 -6.98 21.05
CA GLU A 64 53.54 -6.35 21.73
C GLU A 64 54.21 -7.31 22.73
N ILE A 65 53.43 -8.04 23.53
CA ILE A 65 53.99 -9.03 24.46
C ILE A 65 54.64 -10.20 23.72
N ASN A 66 54.05 -10.65 22.60
CA ASN A 66 54.64 -11.70 21.77
C ASN A 66 56.00 -11.27 21.19
N ASP A 67 56.09 -10.02 20.74
CA ASP A 67 57.33 -9.44 20.21
C ASP A 67 58.39 -9.33 21.32
N GLN A 68 58.02 -8.91 22.54
CA GLN A 68 58.92 -8.89 23.69
C GLN A 68 59.37 -10.30 24.12
N LEU A 69 58.48 -11.29 24.12
CA LEU A 69 58.81 -12.70 24.36
C LEU A 69 59.74 -13.25 23.26
N SER A 70 59.51 -12.89 22.01
CA SER A 70 60.36 -13.27 20.88
C SER A 70 61.75 -12.62 20.97
N ALA A 71 61.85 -11.38 21.45
CA ALA A 71 63.13 -10.72 21.69
C ALA A 71 63.94 -11.44 22.79
N LEU A 72 63.29 -11.84 23.89
CA LEU A 72 63.90 -12.66 24.94
C LEU A 72 64.35 -14.04 24.43
N SER A 73 63.68 -14.59 23.42
CA SER A 73 64.09 -15.87 22.80
C SER A 73 65.41 -15.80 22.02
N SER A 74 65.76 -14.59 21.57
CA SER A 74 66.96 -14.32 20.76
C SER A 74 68.13 -13.78 21.58
N ASP A 75 67.96 -13.61 22.90
CA ASP A 75 68.99 -13.11 23.78
C ASP A 75 70.11 -14.14 23.95
N THR A 76 71.34 -13.72 23.65
CA THR A 76 72.54 -14.58 23.66
C THR A 76 73.22 -14.60 25.03
N GLU A 77 72.97 -13.58 25.88
CA GLU A 77 73.62 -13.46 27.20
C GLU A 77 72.99 -14.39 28.25
N ASN A 78 71.69 -14.67 28.15
CA ASN A 78 70.97 -15.62 29.00
C ASN A 78 70.08 -16.54 28.15
N PRO A 79 70.64 -17.63 27.59
CA PRO A 79 69.89 -18.49 26.67
C PRO A 79 68.69 -19.13 27.38
N PRO A 80 67.47 -19.00 26.83
CA PRO A 80 66.28 -19.59 27.43
C PRO A 80 66.31 -21.11 27.38
N SER A 81 65.68 -21.75 28.37
CA SER A 81 65.50 -23.19 28.40
C SER A 81 64.59 -23.68 27.27
N GLN A 82 64.75 -24.94 26.87
CA GLN A 82 63.97 -25.56 25.80
C GLN A 82 62.45 -25.51 26.04
N SER A 83 62.00 -25.54 27.30
CA SER A 83 60.59 -25.37 27.63
C SER A 83 60.11 -23.93 27.39
N MET A 84 60.94 -22.93 27.67
CA MET A 84 60.61 -21.51 27.44
C MET A 84 60.49 -21.20 25.96
N LEU A 85 61.41 -21.70 25.13
CA LEU A 85 61.36 -21.56 23.67
C LEU A 85 60.08 -22.16 23.07
N ARG A 86 59.68 -23.36 23.51
CA ARG A 86 58.42 -23.99 23.08
C ARG A 86 57.20 -23.19 23.48
N ALA A 87 57.19 -22.63 24.70
CA ALA A 87 56.08 -21.79 25.16
C ALA A 87 55.97 -20.49 24.33
N ILE A 88 57.09 -19.84 24.03
CA ILE A 88 57.12 -18.63 23.18
C ILE A 88 56.60 -18.94 21.78
N GLN A 89 57.06 -20.05 21.18
CA GLN A 89 56.56 -20.50 19.88
C GLN A 89 55.04 -20.76 19.92
N ARG A 90 54.53 -21.39 20.98
CA ARG A 90 53.11 -21.64 21.15
C ARG A 90 52.30 -20.35 21.26
N HIS A 91 52.76 -19.37 22.02
CA HIS A 91 52.09 -18.06 22.10
C HIS A 91 52.04 -17.36 20.74
N ARG A 92 53.08 -17.49 19.92
CA ARG A 92 53.11 -16.94 18.57
C ARG A 92 52.08 -17.62 17.65
N GLU A 93 51.96 -18.95 17.71
CA GLU A 93 50.94 -19.70 16.96
C GLU A 93 49.53 -19.27 17.36
N VAL A 94 49.26 -19.21 18.67
CA VAL A 94 47.95 -18.80 19.21
C VAL A 94 47.59 -17.37 18.79
N TYR A 95 48.54 -16.44 18.84
CA TYR A 95 48.35 -15.08 18.35
C TYR A 95 47.96 -15.03 16.86
N LEU A 96 48.65 -15.78 16.01
CA LEU A 96 48.35 -15.82 14.57
C LEU A 96 46.96 -16.38 14.28
N ASP A 97 46.55 -17.40 15.04
CA ASP A 97 45.19 -17.96 14.93
C ASP A 97 44.14 -16.94 15.39
N TYR A 98 44.37 -16.23 16.51
CA TYR A 98 43.50 -15.15 16.98
C TYR A 98 43.37 -13.99 15.98
N ALA A 99 44.49 -13.56 15.37
CA ALA A 99 44.47 -12.51 14.36
C ALA A 99 43.65 -12.93 13.12
N ARG A 100 43.76 -14.20 12.70
CA ARG A 100 42.97 -14.75 11.59
C ARG A 100 41.49 -14.81 11.94
N GLU A 101 41.17 -15.27 13.15
CA GLU A 101 39.79 -15.40 13.61
C GLU A 101 39.10 -14.04 13.78
N LEU A 102 39.81 -13.03 14.31
CA LEU A 102 39.29 -11.67 14.41
C LEU A 102 38.96 -11.11 13.01
N ARG A 103 39.88 -11.26 12.05
CA ARG A 103 39.66 -10.82 10.67
C ARG A 103 38.44 -11.49 10.03
N ARG A 104 38.26 -12.80 10.27
CA ARG A 104 37.09 -13.55 9.80
C ARG A 104 35.80 -13.02 10.43
N THR A 105 35.81 -12.81 11.75
CA THR A 105 34.66 -12.32 12.50
C THR A 105 34.24 -10.93 12.05
N LYS A 106 35.20 -10.01 11.87
CA LYS A 106 34.95 -8.67 11.29
C LYS A 106 34.30 -8.72 9.91
N GLY A 107 34.77 -9.63 9.05
CA GLY A 107 34.16 -9.85 7.74
C GLY A 107 32.69 -10.27 7.86
N ASN A 108 32.40 -11.23 8.73
CA ASN A 108 31.04 -11.71 8.97
C ASN A 108 30.12 -10.61 9.54
N VAL A 109 30.61 -9.82 10.50
CA VAL A 109 29.88 -8.67 11.07
C VAL A 109 29.52 -7.67 9.99
N LYS A 110 30.49 -7.28 9.16
CA LYS A 110 30.26 -6.33 8.07
C LYS A 110 29.20 -6.85 7.10
N THR A 111 29.28 -8.10 6.68
CA THR A 111 28.27 -8.70 5.80
C THR A 111 26.89 -8.73 6.46
N ALA A 112 26.79 -9.04 7.75
CA ALA A 112 25.52 -9.02 8.48
C ALA A 112 24.93 -7.60 8.56
N LEU A 113 25.77 -6.59 8.79
CA LEU A 113 25.36 -5.18 8.85
C LEU A 113 24.91 -4.66 7.47
N ASP A 114 25.64 -5.01 6.41
CA ASP A 114 25.28 -4.65 5.04
C ASP A 114 23.93 -5.30 4.65
N GLN A 115 23.73 -6.58 4.98
CA GLN A 115 22.45 -7.27 4.78
C GLN A 115 21.32 -6.61 5.57
N ALA A 116 21.58 -6.23 6.82
CA ALA A 116 20.59 -5.53 7.63
C ALA A 116 20.20 -4.18 7.02
N ASN A 117 21.17 -3.37 6.59
CA ASN A 117 20.88 -2.07 5.99
C ASN A 117 20.05 -2.20 4.70
N LEU A 118 20.33 -3.21 3.87
CA LEU A 118 19.56 -3.49 2.66
C LEU A 118 18.11 -3.90 2.95
N LEU A 119 17.91 -4.75 3.97
CA LEU A 119 16.57 -5.25 4.32
C LEU A 119 15.69 -4.19 5.01
N SER A 120 16.30 -3.23 5.73
CA SER A 120 15.57 -2.10 6.33
C SER A 120 14.85 -1.26 5.27
N GLY A 121 15.54 -0.94 4.17
CA GLY A 121 14.94 -0.19 3.05
C GLY A 121 13.74 -0.90 2.42
N VAL A 122 13.88 -2.20 2.14
CA VAL A 122 12.79 -3.01 1.54
C VAL A 122 11.59 -3.13 2.47
N ARG A 123 11.79 -3.23 3.79
CA ARG A 123 10.69 -3.30 4.76
C ARG A 123 9.90 -1.99 4.81
N ASN A 124 10.58 -0.86 4.86
CA ASN A 124 9.93 0.45 4.81
C ASN A 124 9.09 0.62 3.54
N ASP A 125 9.62 0.20 2.38
CA ASP A 125 8.90 0.25 1.11
C ASP A 125 7.65 -0.66 1.11
N ILE A 126 7.77 -1.88 1.66
CA ILE A 126 6.65 -2.82 1.79
C ILE A 126 5.56 -2.26 2.71
N ASP A 127 5.93 -1.69 3.85
CA ASP A 127 4.97 -1.15 4.82
C ASP A 127 4.29 0.11 4.28
N ALA A 128 5.03 0.98 3.57
CA ALA A 128 4.46 2.10 2.84
C ALA A 128 3.45 1.65 1.77
N TYR A 129 3.80 0.61 1.00
CA TYR A 129 2.89 0.05 -0.01
C TYR A 129 1.63 -0.55 0.61
N LYS A 130 1.77 -1.32 1.70
CA LYS A 130 0.63 -1.89 2.44
C LYS A 130 -0.29 -0.81 3.01
N SER A 131 0.27 0.25 3.58
CA SER A 131 -0.51 1.39 4.08
C SER A 131 -1.27 2.07 2.94
N SER A 132 -0.61 2.33 1.82
CA SER A 132 -1.26 2.93 0.64
C SER A 132 -2.38 2.06 0.07
N ALA A 133 -2.17 0.73 0.00
CA ALA A 133 -3.20 -0.20 -0.44
C ALA A 133 -4.39 -0.22 0.53
N ALA A 134 -4.15 -0.21 1.84
CA ALA A 134 -5.20 -0.14 2.85
C ALA A 134 -6.01 1.16 2.75
N ASP A 135 -5.34 2.31 2.60
CA ASP A 135 -6.00 3.61 2.41
C ASP A 135 -6.83 3.65 1.13
N SER A 136 -6.33 3.07 0.03
CA SER A 136 -7.08 2.94 -1.22
C SER A 136 -8.35 2.11 -1.05
N LEU A 137 -8.30 1.01 -0.27
CA LEU A 137 -9.47 0.18 0.01
C LEU A 137 -10.48 0.90 0.92
N LEU A 138 -10.01 1.71 1.87
CA LEU A 138 -10.88 2.54 2.71
C LEU A 138 -11.56 3.65 1.90
N ALA A 139 -10.84 4.29 0.99
CA ALA A 139 -11.40 5.28 0.07
C ALA A 139 -12.48 4.65 -0.83
N GLU A 140 -12.22 3.46 -1.38
CA GLU A 140 -13.18 2.71 -2.20
C GLU A 140 -14.46 2.38 -1.42
N ARG A 141 -14.32 1.97 -0.15
CA ARG A 141 -15.47 1.76 0.73
C ARG A 141 -16.30 3.03 0.91
N GLY A 142 -15.66 4.19 1.07
CA GLY A 142 -16.35 5.48 1.15
C GLY A 142 -17.13 5.81 -0.14
N HIS A 143 -16.56 5.49 -1.30
CA HIS A 143 -17.23 5.65 -2.60
C HIS A 143 -18.45 4.72 -2.72
N ILE A 144 -18.33 3.45 -2.33
CA ILE A 144 -19.43 2.49 -2.31
C ILE A 144 -20.58 2.98 -1.41
N ASP A 145 -20.28 3.43 -0.19
CA ASP A 145 -21.30 3.95 0.73
C ASP A 145 -22.01 5.20 0.15
N SER A 146 -21.26 6.07 -0.53
CA SER A 146 -21.84 7.24 -1.22
C SER A 146 -22.76 6.84 -2.38
N SER A 147 -22.38 5.82 -3.14
CA SER A 147 -23.14 5.29 -4.28
C SER A 147 -24.43 4.61 -3.81
N HIS A 148 -24.38 3.89 -2.68
CA HIS A 148 -25.56 3.33 -2.04
C HIS A 148 -26.56 4.41 -1.63
N ARG A 149 -26.11 5.49 -0.97
CA ARG A 149 -26.99 6.61 -0.60
C ARG A 149 -27.62 7.27 -1.83
N MET A 150 -26.83 7.52 -2.87
CA MET A 150 -27.36 8.06 -4.14
C MET A 150 -28.41 7.14 -4.76
N THR A 151 -28.19 5.82 -4.70
CA THR A 151 -29.15 4.83 -5.21
C THR A 151 -30.45 4.86 -4.41
N ASP A 152 -30.37 4.99 -3.08
CA ASP A 152 -31.54 5.12 -2.21
C ASP A 152 -32.34 6.41 -2.50
N ASP A 153 -31.65 7.53 -2.74
CA ASP A 153 -32.28 8.80 -3.14
C ASP A 153 -33.01 8.66 -4.49
N ILE A 154 -32.38 8.02 -5.48
CA ILE A 154 -32.99 7.74 -6.78
C ILE A 154 -34.21 6.82 -6.63
N LEU A 155 -34.13 5.79 -5.77
CA LEU A 155 -35.27 4.92 -5.47
C LEU A 155 -36.42 5.70 -4.82
N ALA A 156 -36.13 6.56 -3.85
CA ALA A 156 -37.13 7.41 -3.21
C ALA A 156 -37.81 8.35 -4.22
N GLN A 157 -37.03 9.01 -5.08
CA GLN A 157 -37.54 9.87 -6.14
C GLN A 157 -38.40 9.07 -7.16
N ALA A 158 -38.00 7.84 -7.49
CA ALA A 158 -38.77 6.97 -8.36
C ALA A 158 -40.12 6.58 -7.74
N TYR A 159 -40.16 6.29 -6.43
CA TYR A 159 -41.41 6.03 -5.71
C TYR A 159 -42.34 7.25 -5.68
N GLU A 160 -41.78 8.44 -5.44
CA GLU A 160 -42.54 9.70 -5.49
C GLU A 160 -43.11 9.96 -6.88
N THR A 161 -42.31 9.76 -7.94
CA THR A 161 -42.75 9.90 -9.33
C THR A 161 -43.86 8.91 -9.67
N ARG A 162 -43.77 7.66 -9.18
CA ARG A 162 -44.84 6.67 -9.35
C ARG A 162 -46.14 7.10 -8.66
N ALA A 163 -46.04 7.63 -7.45
CA ALA A 163 -47.19 8.15 -6.71
C ALA A 163 -47.82 9.36 -7.42
N GLU A 164 -46.98 10.24 -7.98
CA GLU A 164 -47.39 11.38 -8.81
C GLU A 164 -48.15 10.93 -10.06
N PHE A 165 -47.65 9.93 -10.80
CA PHE A 165 -48.41 9.36 -11.93
C PHE A 165 -49.75 8.75 -11.50
N GLY A 166 -49.82 8.13 -10.32
CA GLY A 166 -51.09 7.66 -9.73
C GLY A 166 -52.09 8.80 -9.47
N ARG A 167 -51.61 9.93 -8.93
CA ARG A 167 -52.42 11.14 -8.74
C ARG A 167 -52.88 11.72 -10.07
N GLN A 168 -51.97 11.85 -11.04
CA GLN A 168 -52.28 12.36 -12.39
C GLN A 168 -53.34 11.51 -13.10
N ARG A 169 -53.26 10.18 -12.99
CA ARG A 169 -54.28 9.28 -13.55
C ARG A 169 -55.67 9.56 -12.98
N THR A 170 -55.77 9.74 -11.66
CA THR A 170 -57.03 10.09 -10.99
C THR A 170 -57.55 11.45 -11.46
N THR A 171 -56.67 12.45 -11.57
CA THR A 171 -57.01 13.78 -12.09
C THR A 171 -57.53 13.72 -13.53
N ILE A 172 -56.85 12.99 -14.43
CA ILE A 172 -57.28 12.80 -15.82
C ILE A 172 -58.63 12.08 -15.89
N SER A 173 -58.84 11.05 -15.06
CA SER A 173 -60.15 10.38 -14.96
C SER A 173 -61.25 11.34 -14.52
N GLY A 174 -60.96 12.23 -13.55
CA GLY A 174 -61.87 13.28 -13.11
C GLY A 174 -62.18 14.32 -14.19
N ILE A 175 -61.18 14.72 -14.98
CA ILE A 175 -61.37 15.60 -16.14
C ILE A 175 -62.28 14.93 -17.19
N ASN A 176 -62.05 13.65 -17.50
CA ASN A 176 -62.89 12.90 -18.43
C ASN A 176 -64.34 12.81 -17.93
N ALA A 177 -64.55 12.50 -16.65
CA ALA A 177 -65.89 12.47 -16.04
C ALA A 177 -66.58 13.85 -16.08
N ARG A 178 -65.87 14.94 -15.78
CA ARG A 178 -66.41 16.31 -15.89
C ARG A 178 -66.74 16.68 -17.33
N MET A 179 -65.90 16.29 -18.29
CA MET A 179 -66.13 16.52 -19.73
C MET A 179 -67.38 15.78 -20.22
N GLN A 180 -67.57 14.53 -19.80
CA GLN A 180 -68.80 13.78 -20.06
C GLN A 180 -70.01 14.45 -19.38
N GLY A 181 -69.84 14.96 -18.17
CA GLY A 181 -70.85 15.77 -17.48
C GLY A 181 -71.28 17.00 -18.29
N VAL A 182 -70.32 17.80 -18.78
CA VAL A 182 -70.59 18.97 -19.63
C VAL A 182 -71.32 18.58 -20.92
N LEU A 183 -70.89 17.49 -21.55
CA LEU A 183 -71.54 16.96 -22.76
C LEU A 183 -72.99 16.55 -22.48
N SER A 184 -73.27 16.00 -21.30
CA SER A 184 -74.62 15.62 -20.88
C SER A 184 -75.50 16.81 -20.46
N SER A 185 -74.92 17.87 -19.88
CA SER A 185 -75.64 19.08 -19.45
C SER A 185 -75.90 20.08 -20.57
N MET A 186 -75.32 19.89 -21.76
CA MET A 186 -75.68 20.61 -22.98
C MET A 186 -76.47 19.71 -23.95
N PRO A 187 -77.72 19.30 -23.61
CA PRO A 187 -78.58 18.55 -24.51
C PRO A 187 -79.04 19.50 -25.64
N GLY A 188 -78.25 19.58 -26.70
CA GLY A 188 -78.54 20.51 -27.79
C GLY A 188 -77.41 20.74 -28.77
N ILE A 189 -76.15 20.39 -28.45
CA ILE A 189 -75.05 20.48 -29.43
C ILE A 189 -75.34 19.59 -30.64
N SER A 190 -75.87 18.39 -30.44
CA SER A 190 -76.31 17.51 -31.54
C SER A 190 -77.41 18.15 -32.39
N ASN A 191 -78.37 18.84 -31.76
CA ASN A 191 -79.45 19.53 -32.47
C ASN A 191 -78.97 20.79 -33.19
N LEU A 192 -78.10 21.60 -32.59
CA LEU A 192 -77.47 22.77 -33.22
C LEU A 192 -76.60 22.35 -34.41
N LEU A 193 -75.80 21.29 -34.26
CA LEU A 193 -74.98 20.73 -35.33
C LEU A 193 -75.84 20.13 -36.45
N SER A 194 -76.95 19.46 -36.09
CA SER A 194 -77.94 18.95 -37.05
C SER A 194 -78.58 20.09 -37.84
N MET A 195 -79.03 21.16 -37.17
CA MET A 195 -79.63 22.34 -37.81
C MET A 195 -78.66 23.01 -38.81
N ILE A 196 -77.39 23.15 -38.45
CA ILE A 196 -76.34 23.67 -39.35
C ILE A 196 -76.16 22.75 -40.57
N LYS A 197 -76.11 21.43 -40.37
CA LYS A 197 -75.96 20.45 -41.46
C LYS A 197 -77.16 20.46 -42.42
N THR A 198 -78.39 20.59 -41.92
CA THR A 198 -79.59 20.71 -42.77
C THR A 198 -79.58 21.96 -43.63
N ARG A 199 -79.13 23.11 -43.08
CA ARG A 199 -79.07 24.36 -43.84
C ARG A 199 -78.07 24.25 -45.00
N ARG A 200 -76.89 23.70 -44.74
CA ARG A 200 -75.85 23.47 -45.76
C ARG A 200 -76.30 22.47 -46.85
N ARG A 201 -77.06 21.43 -46.47
CA ARG A 201 -77.64 20.47 -47.44
C ARG A 201 -78.68 21.12 -48.34
N ARG A 202 -79.51 22.01 -47.80
CA ARG A 202 -80.51 22.75 -48.59
C ARG A 202 -79.85 23.64 -49.65
N ASP A 203 -78.81 24.37 -49.26
CA ASP A 203 -78.09 25.26 -50.20
C ASP A 203 -77.41 24.46 -51.32
N ALA A 204 -76.82 23.29 -51.01
CA ALA A 204 -76.23 22.41 -52.02
C ALA A 204 -77.28 21.85 -53.00
N VAL A 205 -78.48 21.51 -52.52
CA VAL A 205 -79.59 21.05 -53.39
C VAL A 205 -80.05 22.17 -54.32
N ILE A 206 -80.21 23.40 -53.81
CA ILE A 206 -80.61 24.56 -54.64
C ILE A 206 -79.58 24.81 -55.75
N VAL A 207 -78.30 24.88 -55.39
CA VAL A 207 -77.21 25.10 -56.36
C VAL A 207 -77.14 23.95 -57.38
N GLY A 208 -77.26 22.70 -56.94
CA GLY A 208 -77.30 21.53 -57.82
C GLY A 208 -78.47 21.58 -58.81
N CYS A 209 -79.68 21.96 -58.36
CA CYS A 209 -80.83 22.13 -59.23
C CYS A 209 -80.61 23.25 -60.27
N VAL A 210 -80.05 24.40 -59.87
CA VAL A 210 -79.76 25.50 -60.80
C VAL A 210 -78.77 25.06 -61.88
N ILE A 211 -77.68 24.39 -61.50
CA ILE A 211 -76.69 23.85 -62.45
C ILE A 211 -77.34 22.81 -63.38
N GLY A 212 -78.17 21.92 -62.85
CA GLY A 212 -78.90 20.92 -63.63
C GLY A 212 -79.86 21.54 -64.65
N ILE A 213 -80.65 22.54 -64.26
CA ILE A 213 -81.56 23.24 -65.18
C ILE A 213 -80.77 23.99 -66.26
N CYS A 214 -79.71 24.72 -65.88
CA CYS A 214 -78.88 25.44 -66.85
C CYS A 214 -78.20 24.51 -67.85
N THR A 215 -77.72 23.34 -67.41
CA THR A 215 -77.10 22.33 -68.31
C THR A 215 -78.12 21.71 -69.27
N VAL A 216 -79.34 21.41 -68.81
CA VAL A 216 -80.43 20.93 -69.69
C VAL A 216 -80.83 21.98 -70.73
N LEU A 217 -80.97 23.25 -70.32
CA LEU A 217 -81.27 24.34 -71.26
C LEU A 217 -80.18 24.54 -72.31
N LEU A 218 -78.90 24.44 -71.91
CA LEU A 218 -77.77 24.50 -72.85
C LEU A 218 -77.78 23.34 -73.84
N LEU A 219 -78.07 22.11 -73.37
CA LEU A 219 -78.19 20.94 -74.26
C LEU A 219 -79.36 21.09 -75.23
N MET A 220 -80.51 21.60 -74.77
CA MET A 220 -81.67 21.86 -75.63
C MET A 220 -81.40 22.97 -76.65
N TYR A 221 -80.57 23.97 -76.32
CA TYR A 221 -80.19 25.01 -77.28
C TYR A 221 -79.18 24.52 -78.32
N MET A 222 -78.33 23.55 -77.95
CA MET A 222 -77.27 23.03 -78.83
C MET A 222 -77.76 21.96 -79.82
N PHE A 223 -78.84 21.24 -79.49
CA PHE A 223 -79.45 20.19 -80.32
C PHE A 223 -80.72 20.69 -81.02
#